data_AF-A0A4R1VWC0-F1
#
_entry.id   AF-A0A4R1VWC0-F1
#
_cell.length_a   1.000
_cell.length_b   1.000
_cell.length_c   1.000
_cell.angle_alpha   90.00
_cell.angle_beta   90.00
_cell.angle_gamma   90.00
#
_symmetry.space_group_name_H-M   'P 1'
#
loop_
_entity.id
_entity.type
_entity.pdbx_description
1 polymer ?
#
loop_
_entity_poly.entity_id
_entity_poly.type
_entity_poly.pdbx_seq_one_letter_code
_entity_poly.pdbx_strand_id
1 'polypeptide(L)' 'MTIKLRLSGEPDEIDAMVAHLSEGFEVAGGDRAYPNRGSFGVRVYLEVRPRGDQPPVHRVQSERVHPSREEIEP' A
#
# COMPACT_ATOMS: atom_id res chain seq x y z
N MET A 1 -4.20 -16.57 4.65
CA MET A 1 -4.95 -15.58 3.84
C MET A 1 -3.95 -14.60 3.26
N THR A 2 -4.04 -14.29 1.96
CA THR A 2 -3.08 -13.40 1.27
C THR A 2 -3.81 -12.18 0.73
N ILE A 3 -3.27 -10.99 0.96
CA ILE A 3 -3.80 -9.71 0.50
C ILE A 3 -2.86 -9.17 -0.57
N LYS A 4 -3.42 -8.68 -1.68
CA LYS A 4 -2.66 -8.00 -2.73
C LYS A 4 -2.68 -6.50 -2.46
N LEU A 5 -1.51 -5.87 -2.42
CA LEU A 5 -1.34 -4.43 -2.20
C LEU A 5 -0.75 -3.79 -3.45
N ARG A 6 -1.21 -2.56 -3.75
CA ARG A 6 -0.57 -1.66 -4.71
C ARG A 6 -0.11 -0.44 -3.93
N LEU A 7 1.20 -0.21 -3.87
CA LEU A 7 1.77 1.01 -3.30
C LEU A 7 2.13 1.96 -4.42
N SER A 8 1.86 3.25 -4.22
CA SER A 8 2.25 4.33 -5.12
C SER A 8 2.81 5.47 -4.28
N GLY A 9 3.98 5.99 -4.66
CA GLY A 9 4.71 7.02 -3.92
C GLY A 9 6.10 7.22 -4.50
N GLU A 10 6.94 7.96 -3.80
CA GLU A 10 8.37 8.02 -4.14
C GLU A 10 9.06 6.68 -3.81
N PRO A 11 10.14 6.31 -4.51
CA PRO A 11 10.83 5.03 -4.28
C PRO A 11 11.22 4.82 -2.82
N ASP A 12 11.80 5.84 -2.19
CA ASP A 12 12.30 5.79 -0.81
C ASP A 12 11.17 5.58 0.21
N GLU A 13 9.99 6.18 -0.04
CA GLU A 13 8.79 6.03 0.78
C GLU A 13 8.18 4.63 0.64
N ILE A 14 8.21 4.08 -0.58
CA ILE A 14 7.77 2.71 -0.86
C ILE A 14 8.69 1.72 -0.14
N ASP A 15 10.01 1.91 -0.19
CA ASP A 15 10.97 1.05 0.48
C ASP A 15 10.76 1.07 2.00
N ALA A 16 10.55 2.26 2.59
CA ALA A 16 10.21 2.40 4.00
C ALA A 16 8.90 1.69 4.37
N MET A 17 7.87 1.79 3.53
CA MET A 17 6.59 1.11 3.74
C MET A 17 6.73 -0.41 3.63
N VAL A 18 7.50 -0.92 2.66
CA VAL A 18 7.77 -2.36 2.51
C VAL A 18 8.52 -2.90 3.72
N ALA A 19 9.51 -2.16 4.22
CA ALA A 19 10.24 -2.52 5.44
C ALA A 19 9.29 -2.62 6.64
N HIS A 20 8.43 -1.62 6.84
CA HIS A 20 7.46 -1.62 7.92
C HIS A 20 6.45 -2.78 7.82
N LEU A 21 5.90 -3.04 6.63
CA LEU A 21 5.00 -4.19 6.40
C LEU A 21 5.69 -5.52 6.71
N SER A 22 6.99 -5.62 6.43
CA SER A 22 7.77 -6.83 6.68
C SER A 22 7.95 -7.14 8.16
N GLU A 23 7.69 -6.19 9.08
CA GLU A 23 7.74 -6.44 10.53
C GLU A 23 6.59 -7.35 10.99
N GLY A 24 5.39 -7.14 10.46
CA GLY A 24 4.17 -7.87 10.86
C GLY A 24 3.70 -8.94 9.86
N PHE A 25 4.12 -8.84 8.60
CA PHE A 25 3.66 -9.71 7.53
C PHE A 25 4.83 -10.46 6.90
N GLU A 26 4.53 -11.58 6.27
CA GLU A 26 5.37 -12.10 5.20
C GLU A 26 4.99 -11.36 3.92
N VAL A 27 5.97 -10.67 3.35
CA VAL A 27 5.80 -9.83 2.16
C VAL A 27 6.51 -10.50 0.99
N ALA A 28 5.85 -10.55 -0.17
CA ALA A 28 6.39 -11.04 -1.42
C ALA A 28 6.15 -10.03 -2.56
N GLY A 29 7.07 -9.97 -3.51
CA GLY A 29 7.05 -9.00 -4.62
C GLY A 29 7.76 -7.69 -4.27
N GLY A 30 7.47 -6.63 -5.02
CA GLY A 30 8.11 -5.32 -4.85
C GLY A 30 9.38 -5.12 -5.68
N ASP A 31 9.95 -6.18 -6.25
CA ASP A 31 11.22 -6.14 -7.01
C ASP A 31 11.14 -5.29 -8.28
N ARG A 32 9.92 -5.05 -8.79
CA ARG A 32 9.69 -4.29 -10.02
C ARG A 32 8.82 -3.07 -9.74
N ALA A 33 9.47 -1.92 -9.82
CA ALA A 33 8.82 -0.61 -9.85
C ALA A 33 8.38 -0.24 -11.27
N TYR A 34 7.22 0.38 -11.38
CA TYR A 34 6.69 0.91 -12.62
C TYR A 34 6.39 2.39 -12.46
N PRO A 35 6.84 3.27 -13.37
CA PRO A 35 6.45 4.67 -13.34
C PRO A 35 4.93 4.83 -13.32
N ASN A 36 4.42 5.75 -12.52
CA ASN A 36 3.00 6.09 -12.53
C ASN A 36 2.61 6.69 -13.90
N ARG A 37 1.36 6.43 -14.32
CA ARG A 37 0.82 7.01 -15.55
C ARG A 37 0.04 8.26 -15.18
N GLY A 38 0.53 9.43 -15.60
CA GLY A 38 -0.14 10.71 -15.35
C GLY A 38 0.10 11.31 -13.97
N SER A 39 1.07 10.79 -13.19
CA SER A 39 1.50 11.37 -11.93
C SER A 39 2.99 11.07 -11.69
N PHE A 40 3.59 11.77 -10.72
CA PHE A 40 4.96 11.50 -10.26
C PHE A 40 5.05 10.19 -9.47
N GLY A 41 6.29 9.75 -9.22
CA GLY A 41 6.61 8.54 -8.46
C GLY A 41 6.42 7.24 -9.24
N VAL A 42 6.48 6.13 -8.50
CA VAL A 42 6.36 4.78 -9.02
C VAL A 42 5.20 4.03 -8.35
N ARG A 43 4.83 2.89 -8.92
CA ARG A 43 3.97 1.89 -8.30
C ARG A 43 4.67 0.55 -8.22
N VAL A 44 4.41 -0.16 -7.13
CA VAL A 44 4.82 -1.55 -6.92
C VAL A 44 3.61 -2.39 -6.54
N TYR A 45 3.71 -3.68 -6.76
CA TYR A 45 2.68 -4.65 -6.40
C TYR A 45 3.29 -5.67 -5.43
N LEU A 46 2.61 -5.86 -4.30
CA LEU A 46 3.02 -6.76 -3.24
C LEU A 46 1.91 -7.77 -2.95
N GLU A 47 2.31 -8.93 -2.46
CA GLU A 47 1.44 -9.87 -1.78
C GLU A 47 1.88 -9.97 -0.32
N VAL A 48 0.94 -9.81 0.60
CA VAL A 48 1.21 -9.88 2.05
C VAL A 48 0.33 -10.93 2.71
N ARG A 49 0.88 -11.66 3.68
CA ARG A 49 0.12 -12.58 4.52
C ARG A 49 0.56 -12.47 5.98
N PRO A 50 -0.35 -12.65 6.95
CA PRO A 50 0.03 -12.67 8.36
C PRO A 50 1.10 -13.73 8.60
N ARG A 51 2.09 -13.43 9.42
CA ARG A 51 3.00 -14.44 9.95
C ARG A 51 2.17 -15.40 10.79
N GLY A 52 2.36 -16.71 10.61
CA GLY A 52 1.46 -17.77 11.10
C GLY A 52 1.16 -17.79 12.61
N ASP A 53 1.89 -17.02 13.41
CA ASP A 53 1.80 -16.99 14.87
C ASP A 53 1.09 -15.75 15.46
N GLN A 54 0.64 -14.80 14.64
CA GLN A 54 -0.07 -13.62 15.17
C GLN A 54 -1.60 -13.84 15.21
N PRO A 55 -2.24 -13.80 16.40
CA PRO A 55 -3.69 -13.72 16.47
C PRO A 55 -4.16 -12.44 15.76
N PRO A 56 -5.35 -12.44 15.12
CA PRO A 56 -5.82 -11.30 14.34
C PRO A 56 -6.04 -10.10 15.27
N VAL A 57 -5.09 -9.16 15.26
CA VAL A 57 -5.19 -7.89 15.96
C VAL A 57 -5.79 -6.87 14.99
N HIS A 58 -6.91 -6.29 15.37
CA HIS A 58 -7.59 -5.12 14.78
C HIS A 58 -8.70 -5.33 13.73
N ARG A 59 -9.87 -4.82 14.12
CA ARG A 59 -11.01 -4.47 13.26
C ARG A 59 -10.60 -3.33 12.32
N VAL A 60 -10.65 -3.56 11.03
CA VAL A 60 -10.50 -2.52 10.01
C VAL A 60 -11.72 -1.58 10.08
N GLN A 61 -11.49 -0.30 10.41
CA GLN A 61 -12.46 0.76 10.15
C GLN A 61 -12.09 1.43 8.83
N SER A 62 -12.85 1.15 7.78
CA SER A 62 -12.72 1.83 6.50
C SER A 62 -13.62 3.06 6.48
N GLU A 63 -13.02 4.24 6.62
CA GLU A 63 -13.72 5.50 6.40
C GLU A 63 -13.72 5.83 4.91
N ARG A 64 -14.90 6.08 4.33
CA ARG A 64 -15.03 6.52 2.94
C ARG A 64 -14.67 8.00 2.86
N VAL A 65 -13.48 8.29 2.35
CA VAL A 65 -13.12 9.67 1.97
C VAL A 65 -13.87 10.01 0.68
N HIS A 66 -14.94 10.80 0.82
CA HIS A 66 -15.57 11.46 -0.32
C HIS A 66 -14.79 12.75 -0.62
N PRO A 67 -14.22 12.95 -1.83
CA PRO A 67 -13.65 14.24 -2.18
C PRO A 67 -14.79 15.27 -2.19
N SER A 68 -14.65 16.31 -1.37
CA SER A 68 -15.57 17.45 -1.35
C SER A 68 -15.53 18.16 -2.71
N ARG A 69 -16.72 18.37 -3.27
CA ARG A 69 -16.98 18.90 -4.61
C ARG A 69 -16.81 20.43 -4.71
N GLU A 70 -15.90 21.03 -3.94
CA GLU A 70 -15.78 22.50 -3.87
C GLU A 70 -14.60 23.09 -4.67
N GLU A 71 -13.72 22.29 -5.28
CA GLU A 71 -12.58 22.80 -6.08
C GLU A 71 -12.69 22.49 -7.58
N ILE A 72 -13.90 22.36 -8.11
CA ILE A 72 -14.11 22.32 -9.57
C ILE A 72 -15.19 23.33 -9.96
N GLU A 73 -14.81 24.60 -10.07
CA GLU A 73 -15.43 25.49 -11.05
C GLU A 73 -14.36 26.31 -11.81
N PRO A 74 -14.62 26.61 -13.10
CA PRO A 74 -13.65 27.08 -14.09
C PRO A 74 -13.29 28.58 -14.02
#